data_AF-A0A479ZVT8-F1
#
_entry.id   AF-A0A479ZVT8-F1
#
_cell.length_a   1.000
_cell.length_b   1.000
_cell.length_c   1.000
_cell.angle_alpha   90.00
_cell.angle_beta   90.00
_cell.angle_gamma   90.00
#
_symmetry.space_group_name_H-M   'P 1'
#
loop_
_entity.id
_entity.type
_entity.pdbx_description
1 polymer ?
#
loop_
_entity_poly.entity_id
_entity_poly.type
_entity_poly.pdbx_seq_one_letter_code
_entity_poly.pdbx_strand_id
1 'polypeptide(L)' 'MAFAFDPRRNAILLVAGDKSGGSESRFYKQLIKTADARFDVHLAQLKKQSEEKKG' A
#
# COMPACT_ATOMS: atom_id res chain seq x y z
N MET A 1 -4.45 -2.24 10.56
CA MET A 1 -4.60 -2.66 9.15
C MET A 1 -4.62 -1.41 8.28
N ALA A 2 -3.99 -1.43 7.11
CA ALA A 2 -4.12 -0.40 6.08
C ALA A 2 -4.52 -1.03 4.73
N PHE A 3 -5.40 -0.34 4.03
CA PHE A 3 -5.91 -0.70 2.71
C PHE A 3 -6.12 0.58 1.88
N ALA A 4 -6.16 0.45 0.56
CA ALA A 4 -6.40 1.54 -0.37
C ALA A 4 -7.20 1.06 -1.59
N PHE A 5 -7.80 1.99 -2.32
CA PHE A 5 -8.30 1.74 -3.67
C PHE A 5 -7.29 2.24 -4.70
N ASP A 6 -6.99 1.43 -5.71
CA ASP A 6 -6.15 1.88 -6.82
C ASP A 6 -6.95 2.74 -7.84
N PRO A 7 -6.28 3.38 -8.81
CA PRO A 7 -6.96 4.16 -9.86
C PRO A 7 -7.90 3.34 -10.76
N ARG A 8 -7.78 2.00 -10.74
CA ARG A 8 -8.68 1.07 -11.46
C ARG A 8 -9.88 0.66 -10.59
N ARG A 9 -10.03 1.25 -9.39
CA ARG A 9 -11.08 1.01 -8.39
C ARG A 9 -11.03 -0.39 -7.78
N ASN A 10 -9.85 -1.01 -7.72
CA ASN A 10 -9.66 -2.26 -7.00
C ASN A 10 -9.26 -1.97 -5.55
N ALA A 11 -9.86 -2.69 -4.60
CA ALA A 11 -9.45 -2.65 -3.19
C ALA A 11 -8.17 -3.47 -2.99
N ILE A 12 -7.22 -2.93 -2.23
CA ILE A 12 -5.91 -3.54 -1.99
C ILE A 12 -5.61 -3.52 -0.50
N LEU A 13 -5.27 -4.68 0.05
CA LEU A 13 -4.73 -4.81 1.38
C LEU A 13 -3.22 -4.51 1.35
N LEU A 14 -2.79 -3.43 2.02
CA LEU A 14 -1.39 -3.00 2.00
C LEU A 14 -0.58 -3.62 3.13
N VAL A 15 -1.12 -3.63 4.36
CA VAL A 15 -0.45 -4.20 5.52
C VAL A 15 -1.44 -4.50 6.65
N ALA A 16 -1.24 -5.64 7.31
CA ALA A 16 -1.81 -5.97 8.60
C ALA A 16 -0.67 -6.21 9.59
N GLY A 17 -0.84 -5.74 10.82
CA GLY A 17 0.13 -5.89 11.89
C GLY A 17 -0.59 -6.00 13.21
N ASP A 18 0.01 -6.71 14.16
CA ASP A 18 -0.47 -6.80 15.52
C ASP A 18 0.01 -5.58 16.32
N LYS A 19 -0.93 -4.89 16.96
CA LYS A 19 -0.69 -3.68 17.76
C LYS A 19 -0.24 -4.03 19.19
N SER A 20 -0.16 -5.31 19.55
CA SER A 20 0.13 -5.74 20.93
C SER A 20 1.55 -5.35 21.41
N GLY A 21 1.65 -4.90 22.67
CA GLY A 21 2.93 -4.82 23.42
C GLY A 21 3.85 -3.62 23.15
N GLY A 22 3.50 -2.65 22.29
CA GLY A 22 4.37 -1.51 21.95
C GLY A 22 3.71 -0.13 22.02
N SER A 23 4.52 0.94 21.91
CA SER A 23 3.99 2.31 21.76
C SER A 23 3.17 2.43 20.49
N GLU A 24 1.87 2.70 20.65
CA GLU A 24 0.90 2.88 19.57
C GLU A 24 1.37 3.85 18.48
N SER A 25 2.03 4.94 18.88
CA SER A 25 2.58 5.92 17.93
C SER A 25 3.66 5.31 17.03
N ARG A 26 4.58 4.49 17.59
CA ARG A 26 5.62 3.80 16.81
C ARG A 26 4.99 2.79 15.87
N PHE A 27 4.00 2.04 16.33
CA PHE A 27 3.28 1.07 15.52
C PHE A 27 2.64 1.72 14.29
N TYR A 28 1.85 2.79 14.47
CA TYR A 28 1.20 3.44 13.33
C TYR A 28 2.20 4.11 12.38
N LYS A 29 3.28 4.72 12.90
CA LYS A 29 4.34 5.27 12.03
C LYS A 29 4.96 4.20 11.13
N GLN A 30 5.25 3.01 11.67
CA GLN A 30 5.79 1.90 10.90
C GLN A 30 4.76 1.31 9.92
N LEU A 31 3.51 1.18 10.37
CA LEU A 31 2.41 0.67 9.55
C LEU A 31 2.16 1.58 8.34
N ILE A 32 2.07 2.90 8.55
CA ILE A 32 1.89 3.90 7.48
C ILE A 32 3.08 3.86 6.51
N LYS A 33 4.32 3.95 7.02
CA LYS A 33 5.52 3.90 6.18
C LYS A 33 5.56 2.65 5.29
N THR A 34 5.13 1.50 5.83
CA THR A 34 5.07 0.24 5.08
C THR A 34 3.94 0.25 4.04
N ALA A 35 2.78 0.81 4.39
CA ALA A 35 1.64 0.92 3.48
C ALA A 35 1.98 1.82 2.27
N ASP A 36 2.58 2.99 2.52
CA ASP A 36 2.95 3.96 1.47
C ASP A 36 3.91 3.34 0.46
N ALA A 37 5.00 2.73 0.94
CA ALA A 37 5.99 2.10 0.07
C ALA A 37 5.40 0.98 -0.80
N ARG A 38 4.45 0.20 -0.25
CA ARG A 38 3.77 -0.86 -1.01
C ARG A 38 2.81 -0.28 -2.05
N PHE A 39 2.13 0.82 -1.72
CA PHE A 39 1.22 1.47 -2.65
C PHE A 39 1.96 2.12 -3.81
N ASP A 40 3.11 2.76 -3.56
CA ASP A 40 3.95 3.35 -4.61
C ASP A 40 4.43 2.30 -5.64
N VAL A 41 4.87 1.13 -5.15
CA VAL A 41 5.25 0.02 -6.03
C VAL A 41 4.07 -0.46 -6.87
N HIS A 42 2.88 -0.59 -6.28
CA HIS A 42 1.66 -0.98 -7.00
C HIS A 42 1.34 0.02 -8.12
N LEU A 43 1.38 1.33 -7.83
CA LEU A 43 1.11 2.37 -8.82
C LEU A 43 2.12 2.36 -9.97
N ALA A 44 3.41 2.17 -9.68
CA ALA A 44 4.45 2.05 -10.69
C ALA A 44 4.20 0.85 -11.63
N GLN A 45 3.80 -0.30 -11.07
CA GLN A 45 3.45 -1.48 -11.84
C GLN A 45 2.20 -1.26 -12.71
N LEU A 46 1.15 -0.62 -12.17
CA LEU A 46 -0.05 -0.30 -12.93
C LEU A 46 0.24 0.64 -14.12
N LYS A 47 1.13 1.61 -13.93
CA LYS A 47 1.57 2.53 -14.98
C LYS A 47 2.29 1.77 -16.09
N LYS A 48 3.27 0.95 -15.75
CA LYS A 48 4.01 0.13 -16.73
C LYS A 48 3.09 -0.76 -17.56
N GLN A 49 2.16 -1.47 -16.92
CA GLN A 49 1.16 -2.29 -17.61
C GLN A 49 0.26 -1.49 -18.56
N SER A 50 -0.02 -0.22 -18.23
CA SER A 50 -0.84 0.64 -19.08
C SER A 50 -0.09 1.18 -20.30
N GLU A 51 1.25 1.29 -20.21
CA GLU A 51 2.12 1.70 -21.30
C GLU A 51 2.36 0.53 -22.27
N GLU A 52 2.59 -0.67 -21.75
CA GLU A 52 2.74 -1.91 -22.55
C GLU A 52 1.50 -2.23 -23.38
N LYS A 53 0.29 -1.93 -22.87
CA LYS A 53 -0.97 -2.15 -23.60
C LYS A 53 -1.25 -1.13 -24.71
N LYS A 54 -0.48 -0.05 -24.80
CA LYS A 54 -0.66 1.02 -25.80
C LYS A 54 0.24 0.86 -27.02
N GLY A 55 1.27 0.01 -26.95
CA GLY A 55 2.11 -0.37 -28.09
C GLY A 55 1.56 -1.58 -28.81
#